data_AF-A0A093F9A5-F1
#
_entry.id   AF-A0A093F9A5-F1
#
_cell.length_a   1.000
_cell.length_b   1.000
_cell.length_c   1.000
_cell.angle_alpha   90.00
_cell.angle_beta   90.00
_cell.angle_gamma   90.00
#
_symmetry.space_group_name_H-M   'P 1'
#
loop_
_entity.id
_entity.type
_entity.pdbx_description
1 polymer ?
#
loop_
_entity_poly.entity_id
_entity_poly.type
_entity_poly.pdbx_seq_one_letter_code
_entity_poly.pdbx_strand_id
1 'polypeptide(L)' 'GCTAGGLSFNSRTFTKMLQSGLYQCDRHTVILEAEERYKKEL' A
#
# COMPACT_ATOMS: atom_id res chain seq x y z
N GLY A 1 -0.67 6.10 -4.69
CA GLY A 1 0.21 5.20 -5.47
C GLY A 1 0.80 5.94 -6.66
N CYS A 2 1.86 5.42 -7.27
CA CYS A 2 2.72 6.10 -8.25
C CYS A 2 1.93 6.62 -9.50
N THR A 3 0.77 6.03 -9.81
CA THR A 3 -0.17 6.48 -10.88
C THR A 3 -1.58 6.76 -10.38
N ALA A 4 -1.76 6.91 -9.07
CA ALA A 4 -3.07 7.12 -8.44
C ALA A 4 -3.53 8.59 -8.49
N GLY A 5 -3.15 9.31 -9.54
CA GLY A 5 -3.44 10.73 -9.71
C GLY A 5 -4.95 11.00 -9.67
N GLY A 6 -5.42 11.66 -8.61
CA GLY A 6 -6.81 12.08 -8.45
C GLY A 6 -7.74 11.09 -7.73
N LEU A 7 -7.26 9.90 -7.34
CA LEU A 7 -8.07 8.94 -6.58
C LEU A 7 -7.91 9.18 -5.08
N SER A 8 -9.04 9.30 -4.37
CA SER A 8 -9.06 9.36 -2.91
C SER A 8 -8.90 7.96 -2.33
N PHE A 9 -7.80 7.73 -1.62
CA PHE A 9 -7.59 6.51 -0.87
C PHE A 9 -7.67 6.81 0.62
N ASN A 10 -8.38 5.97 1.35
CA ASN A 10 -8.23 5.85 2.80
C ASN A 10 -7.24 4.72 3.10
N SER A 11 -6.80 4.56 4.34
CA SER A 11 -5.81 3.53 4.70
C SER A 11 -6.22 2.13 4.23
N ARG A 12 -7.52 1.78 4.34
CA ARG A 12 -8.03 0.47 3.92
C ARG A 12 -7.98 0.27 2.41
N THR A 13 -8.36 1.28 1.62
CA THR A 13 -8.32 1.19 0.16
C THR A 13 -6.90 1.34 -0.40
N PHE A 14 -6.03 2.08 0.27
CA PHE A 14 -4.62 2.20 -0.07
C PHE A 14 -3.89 0.86 0.09
N THR A 15 -4.04 0.17 1.22
CA THR A 15 -3.45 -1.15 1.43
C THR A 15 -3.95 -2.16 0.40
N LYS A 16 -5.25 -2.20 0.10
CA LYS A 16 -5.81 -3.07 -0.94
C LYS A 16 -5.25 -2.76 -2.33
N MET A 17 -5.06 -1.49 -2.65
CA MET A 17 -4.44 -1.06 -3.91
C MET A 17 -2.98 -1.48 -3.99
N LEU A 18 -2.22 -1.39 -2.90
CA LEU A 18 -0.83 -1.85 -2.86
C LEU A 18 -0.72 -3.36 -2.97
N GLN A 19 -1.67 -4.11 -2.40
CA GLN A 19 -1.77 -5.57 -2.50
C GLN A 19 -2.20 -6.06 -3.88
N SER A 20 -2.98 -5.27 -4.63
CA SER A 20 -3.42 -5.66 -5.98
C SER A 20 -2.29 -5.64 -7.04
N GLY A 21 -1.07 -5.26 -6.66
CA GLY A 21 0.13 -5.36 -7.49
C GLY A 21 0.21 -4.36 -8.65
N LEU A 22 -0.87 -3.63 -8.94
CA LEU A 22 -0.96 -2.73 -10.09
C LEU A 22 -0.07 -1.48 -9.98
N TYR A 23 0.57 -1.23 -8.82
CA TYR A 23 1.20 0.06 -8.52
C TYR A 23 2.45 0.01 -7.62
N GLN A 24 3.14 -1.14 -7.58
CA GLN A 24 4.35 -1.30 -6.77
C GLN A 24 5.56 -0.69 -7.47
N CYS A 25 5.94 0.51 -7.00
CA CYS A 25 7.30 1.02 -7.11
C CYS A 25 8.01 0.67 -5.78
N ASP A 26 9.33 0.49 -5.75
CA ASP A 26 10.06 -0.07 -4.57
C ASP A 26 9.70 0.61 -3.23
N ARG A 27 9.43 1.91 -3.29
CA ARG A 27 8.98 2.71 -2.13
C ARG A 27 7.66 2.24 -1.53
N HIS A 28 6.73 1.74 -2.35
CA HIS A 28 5.47 1.18 -1.88
C HIS A 28 5.62 -0.23 -1.32
N THR A 29 6.60 -1.02 -1.79
CA THR A 29 6.92 -2.34 -1.24
C THR A 29 7.35 -2.21 0.21
N VAL A 30 8.27 -1.28 0.51
CA VAL A 30 8.75 -1.04 1.88
C VAL A 30 7.61 -0.64 2.82
N ILE A 31 6.66 0.19 2.35
CA ILE A 31 5.49 0.60 3.14
C ILE A 31 4.58 -0.59 3.41
N LEU A 32 4.31 -1.42 2.39
CA LEU A 32 3.46 -2.60 2.54
C LEU A 32 4.07 -3.60 3.53
N GLU A 33 5.38 -3.87 3.40
CA GLU A 33 6.10 -4.77 4.31
C GLU A 33 6.08 -4.27 5.76
N ALA A 34 6.25 -2.96 5.97
CA ALA A 34 6.18 -2.38 7.31
C ALA A 34 4.78 -2.53 7.92
N GLU A 35 3.73 -2.31 7.13
CA GLU A 35 2.34 -2.47 7.58
C GLU A 35 2.01 -3.93 7.91
N GLU A 36 2.52 -4.89 7.13
CA GLU A 36 2.36 -6.33 7.41
C GLU A 36 3.10 -6.77 8.68
N ARG A 37 4.32 -6.26 8.91
CA ARG A 37 5.07 -6.53 10.15
C ARG A 37 4.30 -6.01 11.37
N TYR A 38 3.81 -4.76 11.31
CA TYR A 38 3.01 -4.18 12.38
C TYR A 38 1.74 -4.99 12.69
N LYS A 39 1.04 -5.48 11.66
CA LYS A 39 -0.16 -6.33 11.84
C LYS A 39 0.14 -7.70 12.44
N LYS A 40 1.34 -8.25 12.25
CA LYS A 40 1.73 -9.54 12.83
C LYS A 40 2.13 -9.43 14.30
N GLU A 41 2.52 -8.25 14.74
CA GLU A 41 2.92 -7.97 16.13
C GLU A 41 1.76 -7.47 17.02
N LEU A 42 0.56 -7.34 16.45
CA LEU A 42 -0.71 -7.03 17.11
C LEU A 42 -1.52 -8.29 17.40
#